data_AF-A0A7X1AYJ5-F1
#
_entry.id   AF-A0A7X1AYJ5-F1
#
_cell.length_a   1.000
_cell.length_b   1.000
_cell.length_c   1.000
_cell.angle_alpha   90.00
_cell.angle_beta   90.00
_cell.angle_gamma   90.00
#
_symmetry.space_group_name_H-M   'P 1'
#
loop_
_entity.id
_entity.type
_entity.pdbx_description
1 polymer ?
#
loop_
_entity_poly.entity_id
_entity_poly.type
_entity_poly.pdbx_seq_one_letter_code
_entity_poly.pdbx_strand_id
1 'polypeptide(L)'
;MSYTAIISILILPFMLAITVGSILLWRAFMRSEVLPEELALAAAWGFIVGSLIWLGVFLRGTTLLGFGAPWTWITAAHFAFAGYGALTVTSLSCRIVSNEQALKVLRVLLIAQPVTYFVTAAGILGFRYCDEIAATSYASIFAVQLGAVALGQPDRIAPAPRLLALVALSVPVVTMVPALAWAWGSPVFDISGMVRYHGIVNAIGHVGLGLVAFAWGRPPSHSPIPDVK
;
A
#
# COMPACT_ATOMS: atom_id res chain seq x y z
N MET A 1 -8.24 20.95 -17.30
CA MET A 1 -9.55 20.23 -17.25
C MET A 1 -10.54 21.08 -16.47
N SER A 2 -11.85 21.06 -16.77
CA SER A 2 -12.81 21.90 -16.05
C SER A 2 -12.99 21.43 -14.59
N TYR A 3 -13.42 22.35 -13.71
CA TYR A 3 -13.72 22.04 -12.31
C TYR A 3 -14.77 20.93 -12.16
N THR A 4 -15.82 21.01 -12.98
CA THR A 4 -16.90 20.02 -13.01
C THR A 4 -16.38 18.64 -13.39
N ALA A 5 -15.56 18.54 -14.44
CA ALA A 5 -14.98 17.27 -14.86
C ALA A 5 -14.08 16.64 -13.78
N ILE A 6 -13.24 17.43 -13.11
CA ILE A 6 -12.39 16.95 -12.02
C ILE A 6 -13.24 16.42 -10.86
N ILE A 7 -14.26 17.18 -10.44
CA ILE A 7 -15.16 16.77 -9.36
C ILE A 7 -15.88 15.47 -9.72
N SER A 8 -16.42 15.37 -10.94
CA SER A 8 -17.11 14.16 -11.41
C SER A 8 -16.22 12.92 -11.41
N ILE A 9 -14.94 13.06 -11.74
CA ILE A 9 -13.98 11.95 -11.72
C ILE A 9 -13.64 11.50 -10.29
N LEU A 10 -13.53 12.45 -9.35
CA LEU A 10 -12.98 12.17 -8.02
C LEU A 10 -14.04 11.88 -6.96
N ILE A 11 -15.25 12.42 -7.09
CA ILE A 11 -16.25 12.36 -6.01
C ILE A 11 -16.69 10.93 -5.70
N LEU A 12 -16.93 10.11 -6.71
CA LEU A 12 -17.37 8.73 -6.51
C LEU A 12 -16.28 7.87 -5.85
N PRO A 13 -15.02 7.84 -6.34
CA PRO A 13 -13.93 7.17 -5.65
C PRO A 13 -13.71 7.67 -4.22
N PHE A 14 -13.86 8.97 -3.98
CA PHE A 14 -13.69 9.58 -2.66
C PHE A 14 -14.74 9.09 -1.66
N MET A 15 -16.01 9.15 -2.07
CA MET A 15 -17.12 8.64 -1.25
C MET A 15 -16.98 7.14 -1.00
N LEU A 16 -16.63 6.37 -2.03
CA LEU A 16 -16.37 4.94 -1.89
C LEU A 16 -15.27 4.66 -0.87
N ALA A 17 -14.15 5.39 -0.94
CA ALA A 17 -13.03 5.19 -0.03
C ALA A 17 -13.41 5.43 1.43
N ILE A 18 -14.14 6.52 1.71
CA ILE A 18 -14.66 6.83 3.05
C ILE A 18 -15.62 5.73 3.50
N THR A 19 -16.61 5.39 2.69
CA THR A 19 -17.61 4.38 3.05
C THR A 19 -16.97 3.03 3.35
N VAL A 20 -16.07 2.54 2.48
CA VAL A 20 -15.40 1.25 2.69
C VAL A 20 -14.49 1.30 3.92
N GLY A 21 -13.69 2.37 4.08
CA GLY A 21 -12.85 2.56 5.26
C GLY A 21 -13.65 2.56 6.56
N SER A 22 -14.77 3.28 6.61
CA SER A 22 -15.67 3.31 7.76
C SER A 22 -16.31 1.95 8.06
N ILE A 23 -16.77 1.22 7.04
CA ILE A 23 -17.33 -0.13 7.22
C ILE A 23 -16.28 -1.09 7.77
N LEU A 24 -15.05 -1.04 7.25
CA LEU A 24 -13.96 -1.89 7.72
C LEU A 24 -13.54 -1.54 9.15
N LEU A 25 -13.49 -0.26 9.49
CA LEU A 25 -13.19 0.20 10.85
C LEU A 25 -14.27 -0.26 11.84
N TRP A 26 -15.54 -0.07 11.49
CA TRP A 26 -16.65 -0.57 12.29
C TRP A 26 -16.57 -2.08 12.48
N ARG A 27 -16.32 -2.84 11.42
CA ARG A 27 -16.13 -4.29 11.49
C ARG A 27 -14.96 -4.68 12.39
N ALA A 28 -13.85 -3.96 12.35
CA ALA A 28 -12.68 -4.24 13.19
C ALA A 28 -13.02 -4.11 14.69
N PHE A 29 -13.83 -3.10 15.07
CA PHE A 29 -14.28 -2.92 16.45
C PHE A 29 -15.39 -3.88 16.88
N MET A 30 -16.11 -4.49 15.95
CA MET A 30 -17.14 -5.50 16.23
C MET A 30 -16.56 -6.92 16.42
N ARG A 31 -15.26 -7.13 16.22
CA ARG A 31 -14.61 -8.43 16.41
C ARG A 31 -14.43 -8.75 17.89
N SER A 32 -14.28 -10.04 18.20
CA SER A 32 -13.99 -10.49 19.57
C SER A 32 -12.69 -9.90 20.12
N GLU A 33 -11.73 -9.66 19.22
CA GLU A 33 -10.45 -9.02 19.52
C GLU A 33 -10.13 -8.01 18.40
N VAL A 34 -9.73 -6.81 18.80
CA VAL A 34 -9.30 -5.78 17.86
C VAL A 34 -7.87 -6.08 17.43
N LEU A 35 -7.71 -6.54 16.19
CA LEU A 35 -6.40 -6.90 15.63
C LEU A 35 -5.76 -5.74 14.85
N PRO A 36 -4.43 -5.56 14.94
CA PRO A 36 -3.74 -4.47 14.25
C PRO A 36 -3.87 -4.55 12.72
N GLU A 37 -3.89 -5.75 12.14
CA GLU A 37 -4.11 -5.93 10.69
C GLU A 37 -5.51 -5.51 10.23
N GLU A 38 -6.52 -5.55 11.09
CA GLU A 38 -7.88 -5.10 10.74
C GLU A 38 -7.99 -3.58 10.80
N LEU A 39 -7.34 -2.96 11.80
CA LEU A 39 -7.23 -1.50 11.90
C LEU A 39 -6.39 -0.93 10.75
N ALA A 40 -5.26 -1.56 10.43
CA ALA A 40 -4.39 -1.15 9.33
C ALA A 40 -5.11 -1.25 7.98
N LEU A 41 -5.88 -2.32 7.74
CA LEU A 41 -6.70 -2.46 6.54
C LEU A 41 -7.75 -1.34 6.41
N ALA A 42 -8.38 -0.95 7.51
CA ALA A 42 -9.33 0.17 7.51
C ALA A 42 -8.61 1.52 7.28
N ALA A 43 -7.49 1.74 7.97
CA ALA A 43 -6.68 2.95 7.86
C ALA A 43 -6.07 3.13 6.46
N ALA A 44 -5.77 2.04 5.75
CA ALA A 44 -5.27 2.08 4.37
C ALA A 44 -6.17 2.92 3.45
N TRP A 45 -7.49 2.92 3.65
CA TRP A 45 -8.43 3.70 2.85
C TRP A 45 -8.31 5.21 3.05
N GLY A 46 -7.80 5.65 4.20
CA GLY A 46 -7.43 7.06 4.41
C GLY A 46 -6.34 7.51 3.43
N PHE A 47 -5.47 6.61 2.99
CA PHE A 47 -4.47 6.94 1.97
C PHE A 47 -5.08 7.09 0.57
N ILE A 48 -6.18 6.40 0.24
CA ILE A 48 -6.91 6.66 -1.01
C ILE A 48 -7.50 8.07 -1.02
N VAL A 49 -8.10 8.50 0.10
CA VAL A 49 -8.59 9.88 0.27
C VAL A 49 -7.46 10.88 0.02
N GLY A 50 -6.30 10.67 0.64
CA GLY A 50 -5.10 11.47 0.40
C GLY A 50 -4.68 11.48 -1.07
N SER A 51 -4.61 10.30 -1.71
CA SER A 51 -4.26 10.15 -3.13
C SER A 51 -5.17 10.98 -4.04
N LEU A 52 -6.49 10.92 -3.81
CA LEU A 52 -7.48 11.64 -4.62
C LEU A 52 -7.38 13.16 -4.48
N ILE A 53 -7.05 13.66 -3.28
CA ILE A 53 -6.80 15.09 -3.05
C ILE A 53 -5.60 15.56 -3.88
N TRP A 54 -4.47 14.85 -3.78
CA TRP A 54 -3.25 15.17 -4.53
C TRP A 54 -3.44 15.03 -6.03
N LEU A 55 -4.18 14.01 -6.47
CA LEU A 55 -4.54 13.81 -7.87
C LEU A 55 -5.40 14.98 -8.39
N GLY A 56 -6.38 15.44 -7.62
CA GLY A 56 -7.21 16.59 -8.01
C GLY A 56 -6.40 17.88 -8.17
N VAL A 57 -5.41 18.10 -7.31
CA VAL A 57 -4.47 19.23 -7.42
C VAL A 57 -3.63 19.12 -8.69
N PHE A 58 -3.09 17.92 -8.98
CA PHE A 58 -2.35 17.65 -10.20
C PHE A 58 -3.19 17.90 -11.46
N LEU A 59 -4.42 17.37 -11.51
CA LEU A 59 -5.34 17.54 -12.65
C LEU A 59 -5.76 19.00 -12.88
N ARG A 60 -5.74 19.82 -11.82
CA ARG A 60 -5.95 21.28 -11.91
C ARG A 60 -4.72 22.04 -12.39
N GLY A 61 -3.53 21.44 -12.36
CA GLY A 61 -2.28 22.16 -12.60
C GLY A 61 -1.96 23.20 -11.52
N THR A 62 -2.49 23.01 -10.31
CA THR A 62 -2.29 23.92 -9.17
C THR A 62 -1.25 23.36 -8.19
N THR A 63 -0.89 24.15 -7.18
CA THR A 63 -0.01 23.72 -6.10
C THR A 63 -0.81 23.31 -4.85
N LEU A 64 -0.22 22.45 -4.01
CA LEU A 64 -0.71 22.12 -2.66
C LEU A 64 0.48 22.08 -1.72
N LEU A 65 0.40 22.80 -0.59
CA LEU A 65 1.50 22.92 0.38
C LEU A 65 2.83 23.40 -0.26
N GLY A 66 2.75 24.24 -1.29
CA GLY A 66 3.92 24.73 -2.03
C GLY A 66 4.43 23.78 -3.13
N PHE A 67 3.89 22.57 -3.24
CA PHE A 67 4.30 21.60 -4.27
C PHE A 67 3.44 21.70 -5.53
N GLY A 68 4.09 21.86 -6.69
CA GLY A 68 3.49 21.74 -8.02
C GLY A 68 3.81 20.41 -8.71
N ALA A 69 3.52 20.30 -10.00
CA ALA A 69 3.98 19.17 -10.80
C ALA A 69 5.54 19.17 -10.88
N PRO A 70 6.21 18.01 -10.88
CA PRO A 70 5.66 16.64 -10.89
C PRO A 70 5.27 16.11 -9.50
N TRP A 71 5.62 16.81 -8.42
CA TRP A 71 5.47 16.33 -7.05
C TRP A 71 4.03 16.01 -6.66
N THR A 72 3.05 16.78 -7.12
CA THR A 72 1.63 16.49 -6.85
C THR A 72 1.18 15.13 -7.41
N TRP A 73 1.65 14.76 -8.59
CA TRP A 73 1.41 13.43 -9.18
C TRP A 73 2.15 12.33 -8.41
N ILE A 74 3.43 12.57 -8.08
CA ILE A 74 4.27 11.62 -7.35
C ILE A 74 3.64 11.31 -5.99
N THR A 75 3.24 12.34 -5.25
CA THR A 75 2.59 12.19 -3.95
C THR A 75 1.27 11.43 -4.06
N ALA A 76 0.44 11.75 -5.06
CA ALA A 76 -0.80 11.01 -5.30
C ALA A 76 -0.55 9.51 -5.51
N ALA A 77 0.47 9.16 -6.32
CA ALA A 77 0.86 7.78 -6.57
C ALA A 77 1.39 7.09 -5.29
N HIS A 78 2.22 7.76 -4.49
CA HIS A 78 2.75 7.20 -3.25
C HIS A 78 1.63 6.92 -2.23
N PHE A 79 0.66 7.83 -2.08
CA PHE A 79 -0.53 7.60 -1.27
C PHE A 79 -1.29 6.33 -1.74
N ALA A 80 -1.52 6.18 -3.05
CA ALA A 80 -2.24 5.02 -3.57
C ALA A 80 -1.47 3.69 -3.40
N PHE A 81 -0.18 3.67 -3.67
CA PHE A 81 0.59 2.42 -3.70
C PHE A 81 1.30 2.12 -2.40
N ALA A 82 2.14 3.04 -1.91
CA ALA A 82 2.90 2.84 -0.69
C ALA A 82 2.04 2.99 0.56
N GLY A 83 1.03 3.87 0.52
CA GLY A 83 0.05 4.05 1.59
C GLY A 83 -1.03 2.98 1.58
N TYR A 84 -1.90 2.99 0.56
CA TYR A 84 -3.04 2.08 0.50
C TYR A 84 -2.63 0.65 0.08
N GLY A 85 -1.97 0.50 -1.06
CA GLY A 85 -1.72 -0.79 -1.68
C GLY A 85 -0.87 -1.73 -0.81
N ALA A 86 0.31 -1.26 -0.42
CA ALA A 86 1.24 -2.00 0.43
C ALA A 86 0.57 -2.39 1.77
N LEU A 87 -0.03 -1.42 2.46
CA LEU A 87 -0.63 -1.67 3.78
C LEU A 87 -1.82 -2.64 3.69
N THR A 88 -2.63 -2.55 2.64
CA THR A 88 -3.72 -3.47 2.35
C THR A 88 -3.20 -4.89 2.12
N VAL A 89 -2.22 -5.06 1.23
CA VAL A 89 -1.65 -6.37 0.90
C VAL A 89 -0.95 -6.97 2.12
N THR A 90 -0.25 -6.18 2.94
CA THR A 90 0.37 -6.65 4.19
C THR A 90 -0.65 -7.05 5.24
N SER A 91 -1.71 -6.26 5.41
CA SER A 91 -2.81 -6.59 6.33
C SER A 91 -3.49 -7.90 5.94
N LEU A 92 -3.74 -8.11 4.64
CA LEU A 92 -4.31 -9.36 4.12
C LEU A 92 -3.31 -10.52 4.20
N SER A 93 -2.01 -10.25 4.07
CA SER A 93 -0.95 -11.25 4.26
C SER A 93 -0.93 -11.80 5.70
N CYS A 94 -1.26 -10.99 6.70
CA CYS A 94 -1.42 -11.47 8.08
C CYS A 94 -2.47 -12.58 8.18
N ARG A 95 -3.55 -12.51 7.39
CA ARG A 95 -4.65 -13.48 7.47
C ARG A 95 -4.30 -14.85 6.89
N ILE A 96 -3.36 -14.94 5.95
CA ILE A 96 -3.02 -16.21 5.30
C ILE A 96 -2.02 -17.04 6.09
N VAL A 97 -1.14 -16.41 6.88
CA VAL A 97 -0.10 -17.11 7.63
C VAL A 97 -0.65 -17.69 8.95
N SER A 98 -0.21 -18.90 9.27
CA SER A 98 -0.53 -19.57 10.55
C SER A 98 0.65 -19.61 11.50
N ASN A 99 1.87 -19.40 11.01
CA ASN A 99 3.06 -19.33 11.86
C ASN A 99 3.06 -18.03 12.70
N GLU A 100 3.16 -18.16 14.03
CA GLU A 100 3.08 -17.03 14.96
C GLU A 100 4.23 -16.02 14.77
N GLN A 101 5.45 -16.51 14.49
CA GLN A 101 6.60 -15.63 14.28
C GLN A 101 6.46 -14.83 12.98
N ALA A 102 6.01 -15.46 11.89
CA ALA A 102 5.72 -14.78 10.64
C ALA A 102 4.61 -13.74 10.82
N LEU A 103 3.56 -14.07 11.58
CA LEU A 103 2.48 -13.12 11.90
C LEU A 103 2.99 -11.92 12.71
N LYS A 104 3.84 -12.15 13.73
CA LYS A 104 4.48 -11.06 14.49
C LYS A 104 5.30 -10.14 13.59
N VAL A 105 6.10 -10.73 12.70
CA VAL A 105 6.88 -9.95 11.72
C VAL A 105 5.96 -9.11 10.83
N LEU A 106 4.93 -9.71 10.22
CA LEU A 106 4.00 -8.98 9.37
C LEU A 106 3.29 -7.84 10.12
N ARG A 107 2.91 -8.05 11.39
CA ARG A 107 2.31 -7.01 12.24
C ARG A 107 3.28 -5.86 12.53
N VAL A 108 4.56 -6.14 12.72
CA VAL A 108 5.59 -5.07 12.81
C VAL A 108 5.67 -4.29 11.50
N LEU A 109 5.57 -4.97 10.35
CA LEU A 109 5.60 -4.30 9.04
C LEU A 109 4.42 -3.34 8.83
N LEU A 110 3.26 -3.60 9.44
CA LEU A 110 2.11 -2.67 9.41
C LEU A 110 2.43 -1.31 10.03
N ILE A 111 3.38 -1.26 10.96
CA ILE A 111 3.85 -0.01 11.59
C ILE A 111 5.03 0.55 10.79
N ALA A 112 5.95 -0.31 10.35
CA ALA A 112 7.14 0.09 9.62
C ALA A 112 6.82 0.79 8.28
N GLN A 113 5.75 0.37 7.60
CA GLN A 113 5.33 0.98 6.33
C GLN A 113 4.92 2.45 6.45
N PRO A 114 3.97 2.84 7.33
CA PRO A 114 3.67 4.25 7.58
C PRO A 114 4.89 5.06 8.02
N VAL A 115 5.77 4.50 8.85
CA VAL A 115 7.00 5.20 9.26
C VAL A 115 7.88 5.47 8.04
N THR A 116 8.10 4.46 7.19
CA THR A 116 8.91 4.60 5.97
C THR A 116 8.28 5.57 4.97
N TYR A 117 6.95 5.63 4.93
CA TYR A 117 6.20 6.62 4.17
C TYR A 117 6.55 8.05 4.60
N PHE A 118 6.60 8.32 5.91
CA PHE A 118 7.01 9.64 6.42
C PHE A 118 8.48 9.95 6.12
N VAL A 119 9.37 8.96 6.17
CA VAL A 119 10.77 9.14 5.75
C VAL A 119 10.86 9.49 4.27
N THR A 120 10.04 8.86 3.42
CA THR A 120 9.95 9.19 1.99
C THR A 120 9.49 10.63 1.78
N ALA A 121 8.48 11.08 2.53
CA ALA A 121 8.02 12.46 2.47
C ALA A 121 9.10 13.46 2.92
N ALA A 122 9.91 13.11 3.93
CA ALA A 122 11.07 13.90 4.33
C ALA A 122 12.14 13.96 3.22
N GLY A 123 12.36 12.87 2.50
CA GLY A 123 13.24 12.85 1.31
C GLY A 123 12.79 13.84 0.24
N ILE A 124 11.49 13.82 -0.10
CA ILE A 124 10.88 14.78 -1.04
C ILE A 124 11.04 16.24 -0.57
N LEU A 125 11.04 16.49 0.74
CA LEU A 125 11.28 17.81 1.34
C LEU A 125 12.76 18.23 1.31
N GLY A 126 13.67 17.37 0.86
CA GLY A 126 15.10 17.64 0.75
C GLY A 126 15.91 17.30 2.01
N PHE A 127 15.34 16.52 2.96
CA PHE A 127 16.12 16.06 4.11
C PHE A 127 17.18 15.04 3.66
N ARG A 128 18.43 15.30 4.06
CA ARG A 128 19.59 14.51 3.63
C ARG A 128 19.44 13.04 4.03
N TYR A 129 19.80 12.14 3.12
CA TYR A 129 19.76 10.68 3.28
C TYR A 129 18.36 10.06 3.41
N CYS A 130 17.30 10.85 3.42
CA CYS A 130 15.95 10.32 3.59
C CYS A 130 15.47 9.52 2.37
N ASP A 131 15.88 9.90 1.16
CA ASP A 131 15.56 9.13 -0.06
C ASP A 131 16.19 7.73 0.00
N GLU A 132 17.45 7.67 0.43
CA GLU A 132 18.19 6.42 0.60
C GLU A 132 17.55 5.56 1.69
N ILE A 133 17.37 6.11 2.88
CA ILE A 133 16.78 5.38 4.01
C ILE A 133 15.39 4.88 3.65
N ALA A 134 14.55 5.70 3.00
CA ALA A 134 13.23 5.30 2.57
C ALA A 134 13.25 4.15 1.56
N ALA A 135 14.07 4.25 0.51
CA ALA A 135 14.15 3.23 -0.52
C ALA A 135 14.69 1.90 0.05
N THR A 136 15.75 1.94 0.87
CA THR A 136 16.27 0.73 1.52
C THR A 136 15.26 0.11 2.49
N SER A 137 14.54 0.95 3.23
CA SER A 137 13.53 0.49 4.18
C SER A 137 12.36 -0.19 3.45
N TYR A 138 11.84 0.39 2.37
CA TYR A 138 10.79 -0.25 1.57
C TYR A 138 11.27 -1.54 0.92
N ALA A 139 12.47 -1.57 0.34
CA ALA A 139 13.04 -2.80 -0.22
C ALA A 139 13.13 -3.91 0.83
N SER A 140 13.60 -3.56 2.03
CA SER A 140 13.70 -4.49 3.16
C SER A 140 12.32 -4.97 3.63
N ILE A 141 11.36 -4.06 3.80
CA ILE A 141 9.98 -4.37 4.20
C ILE A 141 9.35 -5.37 3.22
N PHE A 142 9.44 -5.12 1.91
CA PHE A 142 8.84 -6.00 0.92
C PHE A 142 9.54 -7.36 0.82
N ALA A 143 10.87 -7.40 0.94
CA ALA A 143 11.62 -8.65 0.99
C ALA A 143 11.26 -9.49 2.23
N VAL A 144 11.19 -8.85 3.40
CA VAL A 144 10.79 -9.49 4.67
C VAL A 144 9.34 -9.95 4.60
N GLN A 145 8.43 -9.15 4.03
CA GLN A 145 7.04 -9.53 3.84
C GLN A 145 6.91 -10.78 2.95
N LEU A 146 7.60 -10.79 1.80
CA LEU A 146 7.61 -11.94 0.90
C LEU A 146 8.14 -13.19 1.62
N GLY A 147 9.27 -13.07 2.34
CA GLY A 147 9.84 -14.17 3.12
C GLY A 147 8.89 -14.68 4.21
N ALA A 148 8.27 -13.77 4.96
CA ALA A 148 7.32 -14.10 6.01
C ALA A 148 6.09 -14.84 5.46
N VAL A 149 5.57 -14.46 4.29
CA VAL A 149 4.45 -15.17 3.66
C VAL A 149 4.88 -16.51 3.06
N ALA A 150 6.02 -16.55 2.38
CA ALA A 150 6.51 -17.77 1.73
C ALA A 150 6.82 -18.89 2.75
N LEU A 151 7.40 -18.51 3.89
CA LEU A 151 7.83 -19.42 4.95
C LEU A 151 6.81 -19.56 6.09
N GLY A 152 5.83 -18.66 6.18
CA GLY A 152 4.88 -18.55 7.30
C GLY A 152 3.72 -19.55 7.30
N GLN A 153 3.86 -20.67 6.59
CA GLN A 153 2.82 -21.70 6.44
C GLN A 153 1.46 -21.11 6.03
N PRO A 154 1.31 -20.63 4.78
CA PRO A 154 0.08 -20.01 4.32
C PRO A 154 -0.99 -21.05 3.96
N ASP A 155 -1.42 -21.84 4.94
CA ASP A 155 -2.37 -22.94 4.81
C ASP A 155 -3.84 -22.49 4.85
N ARG A 156 -4.11 -21.23 5.26
CA ARG A 156 -5.45 -20.61 5.27
C ARG A 156 -5.90 -20.10 3.91
N ILE A 157 -5.17 -20.43 2.84
CA ILE A 157 -5.47 -20.04 1.46
C ILE A 157 -5.12 -21.19 0.51
N ALA A 158 -5.96 -21.39 -0.51
CA ALA A 158 -5.74 -22.44 -1.50
C ALA A 158 -4.45 -22.22 -2.32
N PRO A 159 -3.84 -23.29 -2.89
CA PRO A 159 -2.54 -23.19 -3.57
C PRO A 159 -2.48 -22.21 -4.76
N ALA A 160 -3.52 -22.15 -5.59
CA ALA A 160 -3.52 -21.26 -6.77
C ALA A 160 -3.56 -19.78 -6.37
N PRO A 161 -4.51 -19.32 -5.50
CA PRO A 161 -4.46 -17.97 -4.94
C PRO A 161 -3.17 -17.67 -4.15
N ARG A 162 -2.60 -18.66 -3.46
CA ARG A 162 -1.30 -18.51 -2.78
C ARG A 162 -0.18 -18.16 -3.75
N LEU A 163 -0.07 -18.88 -4.87
CA LEU A 163 0.95 -18.59 -5.88
C LEU A 163 0.79 -17.17 -6.43
N LEU A 164 -0.45 -16.76 -6.70
CA LEU A 164 -0.75 -15.41 -7.17
C LEU A 164 -0.36 -14.35 -6.13
N ALA A 165 -0.60 -14.60 -4.83
CA ALA A 165 -0.15 -13.72 -3.76
C ALA A 165 1.38 -13.63 -3.70
N LEU A 166 2.11 -14.74 -3.85
CA LEU A 166 3.58 -14.73 -3.88
C LEU A 166 4.13 -13.94 -5.07
N VAL A 167 3.52 -14.11 -6.26
CA VAL A 167 3.85 -13.29 -7.43
C VAL A 167 3.61 -11.81 -7.10
N ALA A 168 2.45 -11.47 -6.56
CA ALA A 168 2.12 -10.10 -6.17
C ALA A 168 3.13 -9.51 -5.17
N LEU A 169 3.60 -10.29 -4.21
CA LEU A 169 4.58 -9.88 -3.20
C LEU A 169 6.01 -9.75 -3.75
N SER A 170 6.34 -10.46 -4.84
CA SER A 170 7.64 -10.33 -5.51
C SER A 170 7.76 -9.06 -6.35
N VAL A 171 6.64 -8.56 -6.89
CA VAL A 171 6.60 -7.36 -7.73
C VAL A 171 7.27 -6.15 -7.07
N PRO A 172 6.91 -5.73 -5.84
CA PRO A 172 7.52 -4.55 -5.25
C PRO A 172 9.03 -4.75 -5.05
N VAL A 173 9.49 -5.95 -4.71
CA VAL A 173 10.93 -6.26 -4.57
C VAL A 173 11.67 -5.97 -5.88
N VAL A 174 11.12 -6.40 -7.01
CA VAL A 174 11.71 -6.14 -8.33
C VAL A 174 11.62 -4.65 -8.69
N THR A 175 10.48 -4.00 -8.42
CA THR A 175 10.34 -2.58 -8.74
C THR A 175 11.22 -1.69 -7.88
N MET A 176 11.64 -2.11 -6.68
CA MET A 176 12.55 -1.32 -5.84
C MET A 176 13.95 -1.16 -6.43
N VAL A 177 14.36 -1.99 -7.41
CA VAL A 177 15.69 -1.90 -8.02
C VAL A 177 15.92 -0.53 -8.70
N PRO A 178 15.05 -0.04 -9.60
CA PRO A 178 15.12 1.33 -10.11
C PRO A 178 15.11 2.43 -9.05
N ALA A 179 14.29 2.31 -8.01
CA ALA A 179 14.24 3.31 -6.93
C ALA A 179 15.54 3.38 -6.12
N LEU A 180 16.13 2.22 -5.79
CA LEU A 180 17.45 2.16 -5.16
C LEU A 180 18.53 2.74 -6.06
N ALA A 181 18.52 2.39 -7.34
CA ALA A 181 19.48 2.95 -8.30
C ALA A 181 19.37 4.49 -8.36
N TRP A 182 18.15 5.02 -8.35
CA TRP A 182 17.90 6.47 -8.32
C TRP A 182 18.41 7.13 -7.03
N ALA A 183 18.05 6.60 -5.86
CA ALA A 183 18.44 7.17 -4.58
C ALA A 183 19.98 7.12 -4.34
N TRP A 184 20.69 6.19 -5.01
CA TRP A 184 22.15 6.08 -4.95
C TRP A 184 22.86 6.81 -6.10
N GLY A 185 22.16 7.72 -6.79
CA GLY A 185 22.75 8.56 -7.82
C GLY A 185 23.10 7.85 -9.12
N SER A 186 22.54 6.66 -9.37
CA SER A 186 22.73 5.84 -10.57
C SER A 186 21.39 5.57 -11.29
N PRO A 187 20.64 6.61 -11.70
CA PRO A 187 19.27 6.45 -12.19
C PRO A 187 19.21 5.63 -13.49
N VAL A 188 18.33 4.62 -13.50
CA VAL A 188 18.02 3.81 -14.70
C VAL A 188 16.98 4.50 -15.60
N PHE A 189 16.07 5.27 -14.99
CA PHE A 189 15.06 6.06 -15.67
C PHE A 189 15.15 7.52 -15.21
N ASP A 190 14.62 8.44 -16.02
CA ASP A 190 14.29 9.77 -15.53
C ASP A 190 13.16 9.69 -14.48
N ILE A 191 12.93 10.78 -13.73
CA ILE A 191 11.94 10.75 -12.62
C ILE A 191 10.53 10.42 -13.12
N SER A 192 10.15 10.90 -14.31
CA SER A 192 8.83 10.65 -14.89
C SER A 192 8.67 9.18 -15.28
N GLY A 193 9.67 8.61 -15.94
CA GLY A 193 9.74 7.20 -16.31
C GLY A 193 9.73 6.29 -15.09
N MET A 194 10.52 6.61 -14.05
CA MET A 194 10.56 5.87 -12.79
C MET A 194 9.18 5.82 -12.15
N VAL A 195 8.50 6.96 -12.01
CA VAL A 195 7.17 7.06 -11.38
C VAL A 195 6.13 6.29 -12.18
N ARG A 196 6.15 6.36 -13.51
CA ARG A 196 5.24 5.60 -14.37
C ARG A 196 5.47 4.10 -14.26
N TYR A 197 6.72 3.66 -14.36
CA TYR A 197 7.09 2.25 -14.22
C TYR A 197 6.68 1.71 -12.85
N HIS A 198 7.12 2.36 -11.76
CA HIS A 198 6.73 1.98 -10.41
C HIS A 198 5.23 1.95 -10.22
N GLY A 199 4.53 3.01 -10.66
CA GLY A 199 3.10 3.14 -10.49
C GLY A 199 2.33 2.04 -11.20
N ILE A 200 2.57 1.83 -12.50
CA ILE A 200 1.84 0.85 -13.31
C ILE A 200 2.14 -0.58 -12.85
N VAL A 201 3.41 -0.90 -12.64
CA VAL A 201 3.83 -2.26 -12.27
C VAL A 201 3.32 -2.61 -10.86
N ASN A 202 3.39 -1.69 -9.90
CA ASN A 202 2.80 -1.95 -8.58
C ASN A 202 1.27 -1.93 -8.60
N ALA A 203 0.61 -1.10 -9.41
CA ALA A 203 -0.84 -1.09 -9.52
C ALA A 203 -1.37 -2.45 -10.00
N ILE A 204 -0.82 -2.95 -11.11
CA ILE A 204 -1.31 -4.17 -11.75
C ILE A 204 -0.75 -5.39 -11.03
N GLY A 205 0.57 -5.45 -10.88
CA GLY A 205 1.30 -6.61 -10.40
C GLY A 205 1.19 -6.80 -8.89
N HIS A 206 1.43 -5.77 -8.09
CA HIS A 206 1.40 -5.89 -6.63
C HIS A 206 -0.04 -5.82 -6.09
N VAL A 207 -0.69 -4.68 -6.27
CA VAL A 207 -2.01 -4.43 -5.68
C VAL A 207 -3.09 -5.23 -6.41
N GLY A 208 -3.12 -5.17 -7.75
CA GLY A 208 -4.10 -5.86 -8.57
C GLY A 208 -4.09 -7.37 -8.36
N LEU A 209 -2.96 -8.03 -8.62
CA LEU A 209 -2.85 -9.48 -8.40
C LEU A 209 -3.03 -9.87 -6.93
N GLY A 210 -2.55 -9.06 -6.00
CA GLY A 210 -2.76 -9.28 -4.56
C GLY A 210 -4.24 -9.30 -4.21
N LEU A 211 -5.00 -8.28 -4.61
CA LEU A 211 -6.44 -8.20 -4.38
C LEU A 211 -7.19 -9.36 -5.04
N VAL A 212 -6.82 -9.76 -6.26
CA VAL A 212 -7.39 -10.94 -6.92
C VAL A 212 -7.11 -12.21 -6.13
N ALA A 213 -5.87 -12.41 -5.68
CA ALA A 213 -5.48 -13.56 -4.86
C ALA A 213 -6.31 -13.63 -3.56
N PHE A 214 -6.45 -12.51 -2.85
CA PHE A 214 -7.22 -12.48 -1.60
C PHE A 214 -8.74 -12.55 -1.83
N ALA A 215 -9.25 -12.05 -2.96
CA ALA A 215 -10.66 -12.17 -3.32
C ALA A 215 -11.05 -13.62 -3.68
N TRP A 216 -10.14 -14.36 -4.30
CA TRP A 216 -10.32 -15.79 -4.62
C TRP A 216 -10.08 -16.68 -3.40
N GLY A 217 -9.04 -16.39 -2.62
CA GLY A 217 -8.66 -17.17 -1.45
C GLY A 217 -9.55 -16.94 -0.23
N ARG A 218 -10.07 -15.71 -0.06
CA ARG A 218 -10.90 -15.25 1.06
C ARG A 218 -10.42 -15.75 2.44
N PRO A 219 -9.14 -15.57 2.79
CA PRO A 219 -8.64 -16.03 4.06
C PRO A 219 -9.39 -15.34 5.21
N PRO A 220 -9.90 -16.11 6.19
CA PRO A 220 -10.64 -15.53 7.31
C PRO A 220 -9.71 -14.67 8.18
N SER A 221 -10.30 -13.72 8.92
CA SER A 221 -9.54 -12.99 9.95
C SER A 221 -9.09 -13.95 11.05
N HIS A 222 -8.03 -13.57 11.78
CA HIS A 222 -7.62 -14.28 12.99
C HIS A 222 -8.54 -14.00 14.19
N SER A 223 -9.42 -12.99 14.12
CA SER A 223 -10.44 -12.73 15.12
C SER A 223 -11.83 -12.77 14.50
N PRO A 224 -12.74 -13.67 14.93
CA PRO A 224 -14.09 -13.76 14.39
C PRO A 224 -14.95 -12.56 14.80
N ILE A 225 -15.99 -12.28 14.02
CA ILE A 225 -17.10 -11.43 14.47
C ILE A 225 -18.06 -12.35 15.23
N PRO A 226 -18.41 -12.05 16.49
CA PRO A 226 -19.38 -12.85 17.24
C PRO A 226 -20.70 -12.96 16.49
N ASP A 227 -21.31 -14.15 16.49
CA ASP A 227 -22.67 -14.30 15.98
C ASP A 227 -23.60 -13.42 16.82
N VAL A 228 -24.22 -12.44 16.17
CA VAL A 228 -25.30 -11.64 16.78
C VAL A 228 -26.50 -12.58 16.90
N LYS A 229 -26.75 -13.06 18.12
CA LYS A 229 -27.96 -13.81 18.46
C LYS A 229 -29.20 -12.93 18.38
#